data_AF-A0A167H3U6-F1
#
_entry.id   AF-A0A167H3U6-F1
#
_cell.length_a   1.000
_cell.length_b   1.000
_cell.length_c   1.000
_cell.angle_alpha   90.00
_cell.angle_beta   90.00
_cell.angle_gamma   90.00
#
_symmetry.space_group_name_H-M   'P 1'
#
loop_
_entity.id
_entity.type
_entity.pdbx_description
1 polymer ?
#
loop_
_entity_poly.entity_id
_entity_poly.type
_entity_poly.pdbx_seq_one_letter_code
_entity_poly.pdbx_strand_id
1 'polypeptide(L)'
;MEEKIDLLKKWKKRIKKAQRAHYKDAHRLKRHKMLIGIPTIIFTTLVSTGIIASLESSNPGDAEYFHPIILGCLGLCASILASLQTFLNFSEKSEKHLNAARKLSSLKKEVQHHLIILKESPDTINDFIQHVREKWDEIINEAPLVSKRNALLYYHKDEQKRNKE
;
A
#
# COMPACT_ATOMS: atom_id res chain seq x y z
N MET A 1 14.46 2.96 35.90
CA MET A 1 13.25 3.61 35.34
C MET A 1 13.54 4.28 34.01
N GLU A 2 14.60 5.09 33.92
CA GLU A 2 15.02 5.76 32.67
C GLU A 2 15.27 4.81 31.49
N GLU A 3 15.89 3.66 31.75
CA GLU A 3 16.16 2.64 30.72
C GLU A 3 14.87 2.13 30.04
N LYS A 4 13.82 1.89 30.82
CA LYS A 4 12.51 1.42 30.33
C LYS A 4 11.81 2.48 29.48
N ILE A 5 11.92 3.75 29.88
CA ILE A 5 11.40 4.89 29.11
C ILE A 5 12.18 5.03 27.79
N ASP A 6 13.50 4.86 27.80
CA ASP A 6 14.31 4.89 26.58
C ASP A 6 13.96 3.73 25.64
N LEU A 7 13.71 2.53 26.17
CA LEU A 7 13.21 1.39 25.41
C LEU A 7 11.90 1.73 24.68
N LEU A 8 10.90 2.26 25.39
CA LEU A 8 9.62 2.67 24.80
C LEU A 8 9.80 3.77 23.73
N LYS A 9 10.72 4.72 23.94
CA LYS A 9 11.07 5.74 22.93
C LYS A 9 11.70 5.11 21.68
N LYS A 10 12.61 4.13 21.85
CA LYS A 10 13.21 3.36 20.75
C LYS A 10 12.14 2.56 19.99
N TRP A 11 11.23 1.90 20.69
CA TRP A 11 10.12 1.15 20.11
C TRP A 11 9.17 2.06 19.33
N LYS A 12 8.75 3.19 19.91
CA LYS A 12 7.95 4.21 19.20
C LYS A 12 8.59 4.64 17.89
N LYS A 13 9.91 4.85 17.85
CA LYS A 13 10.64 5.20 16.61
C LYS A 13 10.55 4.07 15.58
N ARG A 14 10.77 2.82 15.99
CA ARG A 14 10.69 1.64 15.11
C ARG A 14 9.27 1.42 14.58
N ILE A 15 8.24 1.50 15.43
CA ILE A 15 6.82 1.44 15.03
C ILE A 15 6.51 2.52 13.99
N LYS A 16 6.94 3.77 14.22
CA LYS A 16 6.76 4.87 13.25
C LYS A 16 7.41 4.58 11.90
N LYS A 17 8.57 3.90 11.88
CA LYS A 17 9.24 3.52 10.63
C LYS A 17 8.46 2.42 9.90
N ALA A 18 8.08 1.35 10.60
CA ALA A 18 7.27 0.27 10.04
C ALA A 18 5.96 0.82 9.45
N GLN A 19 5.26 1.67 10.20
CA GLN A 19 4.05 2.36 9.75
C GLN A 19 4.24 3.08 8.41
N ARG A 20 5.32 3.87 8.29
CA ARG A 20 5.62 4.62 7.07
C ARG A 20 5.95 3.72 5.89
N ALA A 21 6.60 2.59 6.14
CA ALA A 21 6.95 1.63 5.10
C ALA A 21 5.67 1.00 4.49
N HIS A 22 4.72 0.59 5.35
CA HIS A 22 3.42 0.10 4.90
C HIS A 22 2.61 1.16 4.13
N TYR A 23 2.57 2.42 4.60
CA TYR A 23 1.91 3.48 3.83
C TYR A 23 2.53 3.68 2.44
N LYS A 24 3.86 3.68 2.35
CA LYS A 24 4.56 3.82 1.06
C LYS A 24 4.24 2.68 0.10
N ASP A 25 4.22 1.44 0.59
CA ASP A 25 3.83 0.29 -0.22
C ASP A 25 2.38 0.34 -0.67
N ALA A 26 1.45 0.72 0.22
CA ALA A 26 0.06 0.94 -0.14
C ALA A 26 -0.10 2.00 -1.25
N HIS A 27 0.54 3.15 -1.12
CA HIS A 27 0.51 4.19 -2.15
C HIS A 27 1.13 3.74 -3.47
N ARG A 28 2.21 2.94 -3.43
CA ARG A 28 2.78 2.36 -4.64
C ARG A 28 1.78 1.46 -5.33
N LEU A 29 1.10 0.57 -4.60
CA LEU A 29 0.10 -0.34 -5.16
C LEU A 29 -1.09 0.44 -5.76
N LYS A 30 -1.54 1.52 -5.10
CA LYS A 30 -2.55 2.44 -5.66
C LYS A 30 -2.12 3.06 -6.99
N ARG A 31 -0.84 3.46 -7.12
CA ARG A 31 -0.32 3.98 -8.40
C ARG A 31 -0.32 2.93 -9.50
N HIS A 32 0.09 1.70 -9.21
CA HIS A 32 0.06 0.60 -10.18
C HIS A 32 -1.37 0.27 -10.62
N LYS A 33 -2.33 0.29 -9.68
CA LYS A 33 -3.75 0.16 -10.00
C LYS A 33 -4.19 1.20 -11.03
N MET A 34 -3.85 2.47 -10.82
CA MET A 34 -4.22 3.54 -11.76
C MET A 34 -3.50 3.43 -13.09
N LEU A 35 -2.22 3.03 -13.09
CA LEU A 35 -1.42 2.85 -14.30
C LEU A 35 -1.99 1.79 -15.24
N ILE A 36 -2.60 0.73 -14.70
CA ILE A 36 -3.24 -0.33 -15.50
C ILE A 36 -4.71 -0.01 -15.75
N GLY A 37 -5.44 0.44 -14.73
CA GLY A 37 -6.88 0.69 -14.83
C GLY A 37 -7.25 1.83 -15.78
N ILE A 38 -6.48 2.91 -15.83
CA ILE A 38 -6.78 4.05 -16.73
C ILE A 38 -6.68 3.63 -18.21
N PRO A 39 -5.59 3.00 -18.68
CA PRO A 39 -5.53 2.47 -20.05
C PRO A 39 -6.62 1.44 -20.36
N THR A 40 -6.94 0.55 -19.41
CA THR A 40 -8.06 -0.39 -19.58
C THR A 40 -9.35 0.35 -19.88
N ILE A 41 -9.70 1.37 -19.09
CA ILE A 41 -10.92 2.17 -19.28
C ILE A 41 -10.90 2.83 -20.66
N ILE A 42 -9.80 3.50 -21.03
CA ILE A 42 -9.67 4.16 -22.34
C ILE A 42 -9.90 3.18 -23.49
N PHE A 43 -9.22 2.03 -23.48
CA PHE A 43 -9.38 1.03 -24.55
C PHE A 43 -10.79 0.44 -24.58
N THR A 44 -11.39 0.13 -23.43
CA THR A 44 -12.78 -0.36 -23.40
C THR A 44 -13.74 0.66 -23.97
N THR A 45 -13.60 1.95 -23.63
CA THR A 45 -14.46 3.01 -24.16
C THR A 45 -14.28 3.18 -25.66
N LEU A 46 -13.04 3.20 -26.17
CA LEU A 46 -12.77 3.30 -27.61
C LEU A 46 -13.37 2.13 -28.39
N VAL A 47 -13.24 0.90 -27.86
CA VAL A 47 -13.83 -0.30 -28.46
C VAL A 47 -15.35 -0.21 -28.46
N SER A 48 -15.97 0.14 -27.33
CA SER A 48 -17.42 0.27 -27.23
C SER A 48 -17.99 1.34 -28.17
N THR A 49 -17.39 2.52 -28.22
CA THR A 49 -17.80 3.59 -29.13
C THR A 49 -17.58 3.20 -30.58
N GLY A 50 -16.45 2.58 -30.91
CA GLY A 50 -16.14 2.15 -32.27
C GLY A 50 -17.11 1.08 -32.79
N ILE A 51 -17.54 0.15 -31.94
CA ILE A 51 -18.58 -0.83 -32.29
C ILE A 51 -19.89 -0.11 -32.63
N ILE A 52 -20.35 0.84 -31.81
CA ILE A 52 -21.58 1.59 -32.07
C ILE A 52 -21.47 2.37 -33.38
N ALA A 53 -20.38 3.10 -33.59
CA ALA A 53 -20.15 3.85 -34.82
C ALA A 53 -20.14 2.94 -36.06
N SER A 54 -19.54 1.74 -35.96
CA SER A 54 -19.53 0.77 -37.06
C SER A 54 -20.93 0.27 -37.44
N LEU A 55 -21.87 0.21 -36.49
CA LEU A 55 -23.26 -0.16 -36.75
C LEU A 55 -24.04 0.98 -37.44
N GLU A 56 -23.74 2.23 -37.10
CA GLU A 56 -24.37 3.42 -37.72
C GLU A 56 -23.83 3.68 -39.14
N SER A 57 -22.58 3.32 -39.41
CA SER A 57 -21.87 3.53 -40.69
C SER A 57 -22.31 2.57 -41.81
N SER A 58 -23.50 1.98 -41.71
CA SER A 58 -24.03 0.92 -42.58
C SER A 58 -24.39 1.39 -44.01
N ASN A 59 -23.50 2.13 -44.68
CA ASN A 59 -23.47 2.22 -46.13
C ASN A 59 -22.52 1.13 -46.67
N PRO A 60 -22.97 0.23 -47.57
CA PRO A 60 -22.24 -0.98 -47.95
C PRO A 60 -20.95 -0.78 -48.79
N GLY A 61 -20.40 0.43 -48.86
CA GLY A 61 -19.21 0.77 -49.66
C GLY A 61 -18.00 1.32 -48.89
N ASP A 62 -18.19 1.87 -47.68
CA ASP A 62 -17.18 2.75 -47.04
C ASP A 62 -16.51 2.14 -45.78
N ALA A 63 -16.93 0.95 -45.36
CA ALA A 63 -16.31 0.26 -44.23
C ALA A 63 -14.97 -0.36 -44.66
N GLU A 64 -13.92 0.47 -44.77
CA GLU A 64 -12.55 -0.01 -44.95
C GLU A 64 -12.23 -1.06 -43.86
N TYR A 65 -11.77 -2.25 -44.29
CA TYR A 65 -11.36 -3.38 -43.44
C TYR A 65 -10.37 -3.02 -42.31
N PHE A 66 -9.77 -1.83 -42.38
CA PHE A 66 -8.90 -1.27 -41.36
C PHE A 66 -9.61 -1.02 -40.02
N HIS A 67 -10.89 -0.62 -40.03
CA HIS A 67 -11.63 -0.25 -38.81
C HIS A 67 -11.92 -1.46 -37.88
N PRO A 68 -12.42 -2.62 -38.37
CA PRO A 68 -12.66 -3.78 -37.53
C PRO A 68 -11.40 -4.38 -36.90
N ILE A 69 -10.29 -4.40 -37.64
CA ILE A 69 -9.01 -4.97 -37.16
C ILE A 69 -8.48 -4.15 -35.98
N ILE A 70 -8.51 -2.82 -36.07
CA ILE A 70 -8.08 -1.93 -34.98
C ILE A 70 -8.95 -2.14 -33.74
N LEU A 71 -10.27 -2.20 -33.89
CA LEU A 71 -11.19 -2.43 -32.78
C LEU A 71 -10.94 -3.80 -32.12
N GLY A 72 -10.65 -4.83 -32.92
CA GLY A 72 -10.26 -6.15 -32.42
C GLY A 72 -8.96 -6.11 -31.60
N CYS A 73 -7.92 -5.44 -32.09
CA CYS A 73 -6.65 -5.29 -31.37
C CYS A 73 -6.82 -4.50 -30.06
N LEU A 74 -7.57 -3.39 -30.09
CA LEU A 74 -7.88 -2.61 -28.89
C LEU A 74 -8.69 -3.44 -27.87
N GLY A 75 -9.65 -4.23 -28.34
CA GLY A 75 -10.45 -5.13 -27.51
C GLY A 75 -9.61 -6.21 -26.83
N LEU A 76 -8.65 -6.79 -27.54
CA LEU A 76 -7.71 -7.75 -26.98
C LEU A 76 -6.82 -7.10 -25.91
N CYS A 77 -6.25 -5.93 -26.20
CA CYS A 77 -5.46 -5.16 -25.24
C CYS A 77 -6.27 -4.81 -23.98
N ALA A 78 -7.50 -4.32 -24.15
CA ALA A 78 -8.41 -4.02 -23.05
C ALA A 78 -8.69 -5.25 -22.17
N SER A 79 -8.97 -6.39 -22.81
CA SER A 79 -9.24 -7.66 -22.12
C SER A 79 -8.04 -8.14 -21.30
N ILE A 80 -6.84 -8.12 -21.90
CA ILE A 80 -5.60 -8.51 -21.21
C ILE A 80 -5.35 -7.61 -19.99
N LEU A 81 -5.50 -6.30 -20.13
CA LEU A 81 -5.28 -5.36 -19.02
C LEU A 81 -6.34 -5.55 -17.92
N ALA A 82 -7.59 -5.82 -18.28
CA ALA A 82 -8.66 -6.12 -17.33
C ALA A 82 -8.37 -7.42 -16.55
N SER A 83 -7.96 -8.49 -17.23
CA SER A 83 -7.54 -9.74 -16.59
C SER A 83 -6.34 -9.51 -15.66
N LEU A 84 -5.36 -8.72 -16.08
CA LEU A 84 -4.19 -8.38 -15.28
C LEU A 84 -4.58 -7.57 -14.03
N GLN A 85 -5.51 -6.62 -14.15
CA GLN A 85 -6.04 -5.84 -13.03
C GLN A 85 -6.66 -6.76 -11.97
N THR A 86 -7.48 -7.73 -12.39
CA THR A 86 -8.12 -8.71 -11.51
C THR A 86 -7.08 -9.63 -10.87
N PHE A 87 -6.17 -10.18 -11.65
CA PHE A 87 -5.14 -11.11 -11.17
C PHE A 87 -4.16 -10.45 -10.18
N LEU A 88 -3.68 -9.24 -10.50
CA LEU A 88 -2.70 -8.56 -9.65
C LEU A 88 -3.31 -8.01 -8.35
N ASN A 89 -4.61 -7.73 -8.36
CA ASN A 89 -5.41 -7.34 -7.20
C ASN A 89 -4.73 -6.30 -6.29
N PHE A 90 -4.25 -5.22 -6.91
CA PHE A 90 -3.53 -4.15 -6.21
C PHE A 90 -4.37 -3.47 -5.13
N SER A 91 -5.69 -3.48 -5.28
CA SER A 91 -6.62 -2.86 -4.33
C SER A 91 -6.59 -3.59 -2.99
N GLU A 92 -6.76 -4.91 -2.99
CA GLU A 92 -6.71 -5.72 -1.78
C GLU A 92 -5.32 -5.68 -1.12
N LYS A 93 -4.26 -5.83 -1.91
CA LYS A 93 -2.88 -5.74 -1.41
C LYS A 93 -2.62 -4.38 -0.76
N SER A 94 -3.06 -3.28 -1.39
CA SER A 94 -2.94 -1.94 -0.82
C SER A 94 -3.68 -1.84 0.52
N GLU A 95 -4.89 -2.38 0.62
CA GLU A 95 -5.70 -2.29 1.84
C GLU A 95 -5.06 -3.08 2.99
N LYS A 96 -4.48 -4.25 2.72
CA LYS A 96 -3.70 -5.00 3.73
C LYS A 96 -2.55 -4.18 4.31
N HIS A 97 -1.79 -3.48 3.47
CA HIS A 97 -0.74 -2.56 3.97
C HIS A 97 -1.34 -1.37 4.75
N LEU A 98 -2.46 -0.79 4.30
CA LEU A 98 -3.11 0.31 5.03
C LEU A 98 -3.61 -0.14 6.40
N ASN A 99 -4.19 -1.35 6.50
CA ASN A 99 -4.66 -1.92 7.75
C ASN A 99 -3.50 -2.06 8.75
N ALA A 100 -2.39 -2.68 8.34
CA ALA A 100 -1.19 -2.78 9.18
C ALA A 100 -0.67 -1.39 9.61
N ALA A 101 -0.63 -0.42 8.69
CA ALA A 101 -0.21 0.95 9.00
C ALA A 101 -1.14 1.66 10.01
N ARG A 102 -2.45 1.41 9.95
CA ARG A 102 -3.43 1.93 10.90
C ARG A 102 -3.26 1.30 12.28
N LYS A 103 -3.10 -0.02 12.38
CA LYS A 103 -2.82 -0.74 13.64
C LYS A 103 -1.54 -0.20 14.30
N LEU A 104 -0.45 -0.06 13.53
CA LEU A 104 0.80 0.55 14.01
C LEU A 104 0.62 2.02 14.44
N SER A 105 -0.27 2.76 13.78
CA SER A 105 -0.62 4.13 14.18
C SER A 105 -1.24 4.17 15.57
N SER A 106 -2.18 3.27 15.84
CA SER A 106 -2.84 3.14 17.16
C SER A 106 -1.80 2.83 18.23
N LEU A 107 -1.00 1.78 18.02
CA LEU A 107 0.04 1.38 18.97
C LEU A 107 1.04 2.51 19.26
N LYS A 108 1.47 3.24 18.22
CA LYS A 108 2.36 4.40 18.40
C LYS A 108 1.71 5.50 19.25
N LYS A 109 0.42 5.77 19.06
CA LYS A 109 -0.33 6.76 19.85
C LYS A 109 -0.47 6.31 21.31
N GLU A 110 -0.77 5.03 21.54
CA GLU A 110 -0.82 4.43 22.88
C GLU A 110 0.52 4.60 23.61
N VAL A 111 1.64 4.22 22.97
CA VAL A 111 2.99 4.43 23.53
C VAL A 111 3.28 5.90 23.79
N GLN A 112 2.87 6.80 22.90
CA GLN A 112 3.07 8.24 23.11
C GLN A 112 2.28 8.78 24.29
N HIS A 113 1.02 8.36 24.44
CA HIS A 113 0.16 8.78 25.53
C HIS A 113 0.71 8.28 26.87
N HIS A 114 1.09 7.01 26.93
CA HIS A 114 1.63 6.41 28.15
C HIS A 114 3.01 6.99 28.53
N LEU A 115 3.85 7.38 27.57
CA LEU A 115 5.11 8.10 27.82
C LEU A 115 4.91 9.50 28.42
N ILE A 116 3.74 10.11 28.23
CA ILE A 116 3.38 11.40 28.86
C ILE A 116 2.92 11.13 30.29
N ILE A 117 1.98 10.18 30.48
CA ILE A 117 1.43 9.82 31.80
C ILE A 117 2.47 9.20 32.74
N LEU A 118 3.42 8.41 32.24
CA LEU A 118 4.50 7.82 33.06
C LEU A 118 5.39 8.86 33.73
N LYS A 119 5.41 10.10 33.25
CA LYS A 119 6.07 11.20 33.97
C LYS A 119 5.34 11.55 35.27
N GLU A 120 4.08 11.17 35.39
CA GLU A 120 3.17 11.51 36.48
C GLU A 120 2.90 10.32 37.43
N SER A 121 2.95 9.05 36.95
CA SER A 121 2.78 7.84 37.78
C SER A 121 3.60 6.63 37.27
N PRO A 122 4.64 6.15 37.99
CA PRO A 122 5.59 5.14 37.47
C PRO A 122 5.21 3.66 37.61
N ASP A 123 4.18 3.30 38.38
CA ASP A 123 4.08 1.97 39.01
C ASP A 123 3.64 0.82 38.08
N THR A 124 3.25 1.09 36.82
CA THR A 124 2.72 0.08 35.88
C THR A 124 3.52 -0.08 34.57
N ILE A 125 4.77 0.43 34.52
CA ILE A 125 5.57 0.45 33.29
C ILE A 125 5.88 -0.94 32.69
N ASN A 126 6.02 -1.98 33.52
CA ASN A 126 6.35 -3.33 33.06
C ASN A 126 5.21 -3.96 32.29
N ASP A 127 3.99 -3.89 32.82
CA ASP A 127 2.79 -4.44 32.20
C ASP A 127 2.53 -3.72 30.87
N PHE A 128 2.75 -2.40 30.85
CA PHE A 128 2.64 -1.65 29.60
C PHE A 128 3.70 -2.06 28.56
N ILE A 129 4.94 -2.29 28.95
CA ILE A 129 5.98 -2.79 28.03
C ILE A 129 5.58 -4.14 27.45
N GLN A 130 5.09 -5.05 28.29
CA GLN A 130 4.64 -6.37 27.84
C GLN A 130 3.46 -6.26 26.87
N HIS A 131 2.46 -5.43 27.19
CA HIS A 131 1.33 -5.12 26.29
C HIS A 131 1.79 -4.58 24.94
N VAL A 132 2.72 -3.61 24.93
CA VAL A 132 3.25 -3.03 23.68
C VAL A 132 3.98 -4.07 22.86
N ARG A 133 4.73 -4.97 23.51
CA ARG A 133 5.45 -6.06 22.84
C ARG A 133 4.48 -7.02 22.16
N GLU A 134 3.53 -7.56 22.91
CA GLU A 134 2.54 -8.53 22.42
C GLU A 134 1.74 -7.97 21.26
N LYS A 135 1.23 -6.74 21.42
CA LYS A 135 0.47 -6.07 20.37
C LYS A 135 1.31 -5.75 19.14
N TRP A 136 2.59 -5.44 19.31
CA TRP A 136 3.48 -5.25 18.16
C TRP A 136 3.72 -6.59 17.44
N ASP A 137 4.03 -7.66 18.17
CA ASP A 137 4.27 -8.98 17.59
C ASP A 137 3.03 -9.49 16.84
N GLU A 138 1.82 -9.31 17.38
CA GLU A 138 0.55 -9.57 16.71
C GLU A 138 0.45 -8.82 15.37
N ILE A 139 0.70 -7.51 15.38
CA ILE A 139 0.61 -6.69 14.17
C ILE A 139 1.63 -7.12 13.12
N ILE A 140 2.86 -7.47 13.52
CA ILE A 140 3.90 -7.92 12.59
C ILE A 140 3.52 -9.27 11.97
N ASN A 141 3.01 -10.20 12.77
CA ASN A 141 2.67 -11.54 12.30
C ASN A 141 1.53 -11.52 11.27
N GLU A 142 0.61 -10.58 11.38
CA GLU A 142 -0.47 -10.39 10.40
C GLU A 142 -0.09 -9.47 9.22
N ALA A 143 0.99 -8.70 9.35
CA ALA A 143 1.33 -7.68 8.38
C ALA A 143 1.87 -8.31 7.07
N PRO A 144 1.47 -7.78 5.90
CA PRO A 144 2.05 -8.20 4.63
C PRO A 144 3.53 -7.79 4.56
N LEU A 145 4.33 -8.59 3.84
CA LEU A 145 5.75 -8.28 3.61
C LEU A 145 5.92 -6.93 2.91
N VAL A 146 6.74 -6.07 3.51
CA VAL A 146 7.14 -4.78 2.95
C VAL A 146 8.19 -5.00 1.86
N SER A 147 8.10 -4.25 0.77
CA SER A 147 9.08 -4.34 -0.32
C SER A 147 10.51 -4.04 0.14
N LYS A 148 11.51 -4.73 -0.44
CA LYS A 148 12.95 -4.52 -0.17
C LYS A 148 13.35 -3.04 -0.26
N ARG A 149 12.85 -2.30 -1.26
CA ARG A 149 13.10 -0.85 -1.41
C ARG A 149 12.69 -0.04 -0.18
N ASN A 150 11.56 -0.38 0.44
CA ASN A 150 11.07 0.31 1.64
C ASN A 150 11.64 -0.30 2.94
N ALA A 151 12.07 -1.56 2.92
CA ALA A 151 12.82 -2.21 4.00
C ALA A 151 14.27 -1.70 4.09
N LEU A 152 14.90 -1.32 2.99
CA LEU A 152 16.25 -0.72 3.00
C LEU A 152 16.23 0.70 3.59
N LEU A 153 15.15 1.46 3.38
CA LEU A 153 14.89 2.70 4.11
C LEU A 153 14.73 2.48 5.63
N TYR A 154 14.38 1.25 6.05
CA TYR A 154 14.31 0.84 7.45
C TYR A 154 15.72 0.59 8.02
N TYR A 155 16.61 -0.10 7.30
CA TYR A 155 17.98 -0.41 7.75
C TYR A 155 18.97 0.78 7.66
N HIS A 156 19.07 1.47 6.52
CA HIS A 156 20.12 2.48 6.30
C HIS A 156 20.05 3.68 7.26
N LYS A 157 18.85 4.08 7.72
CA LYS A 157 18.71 5.20 8.65
C LYS A 157 19.05 4.85 10.10
N ASP A 158 19.05 3.57 10.48
CA ASP A 158 19.53 3.15 11.79
C ASP A 158 21.05 2.97 11.80
N GLU A 159 21.64 2.43 10.73
CA GLU A 159 23.10 2.34 10.58
C GLU A 159 23.79 3.71 10.58
N GLN A 160 23.25 4.68 9.83
CA GLN A 160 23.83 6.04 9.82
C GLN A 160 23.69 6.78 11.15
N LYS A 161 22.78 6.35 12.03
CA LYS A 161 22.67 6.92 13.39
C LYS A 161 23.63 6.23 14.36
N ARG A 162 23.82 4.92 14.20
CA ARG A 162 24.77 4.13 14.98
C ARG A 162 26.23 4.47 14.70
N ASN A 163 26.54 4.93 13.48
CA ASN A 163 27.90 5.39 13.11
C ASN A 163 28.17 6.86 13.46
N LYS A 164 27.21 7.56 14.09
CA LYS A 164 27.32 8.97 14.52
C LYS A 164 27.19 9.17 16.02
N GLU A 165 26.93 8.09 16.77
CA GLU A 165 26.96 7.99 18.24
C GLU A 165 28.24 7.23 18.62
#